data_AF-A0A497EXW0-F1
#
_entry.id   AF-A0A497EXW0-F1
#
_cell.length_a   1.000
_cell.length_b   1.000
_cell.length_c   1.000
_cell.angle_alpha   90.00
_cell.angle_beta   90.00
_cell.angle_gamma   90.00
#
_symmetry.space_group_name_H-M   'P 1'
#
loop_
_entity.id
_entity.type
_entity.pdbx_description
1 polymer ?
#
loop_
_entity_poly.entity_id
_entity_poly.type
_entity_poly.pdbx_seq_one_letter_code
_entity_poly.pdbx_strand_id
1 'polypeptide(L)'
;MASMSRHRIDVRELMKTMREGVSLEPRDWILLILYAAPKHVLPSEVHLQKAVFIASQYFDELRDVLEFKPYRMGAWSDELKDSLEVLEASEDVVKNDVGALKLTEKAVLQVKSLWESLPEEKRRILDNIASFICALSVDELLIYTYVVYGYEEKSDVFEKLLKKRFSLAISMLEKGVISVELAAKVAGLPLTAFVGELKRKGIKPYVAEVQDVECAGAMR
;
A
#
# COMPACT_ATOMS: atom_id res chain seq x y z
N MET A 1 -40.52 12.19 43.62
CA MET A 1 -40.05 10.88 43.13
C MET A 1 -39.91 10.99 41.62
N ALA A 2 -38.69 11.20 41.12
CA ALA A 2 -38.41 11.25 39.68
C ALA A 2 -37.47 10.08 39.36
N SER A 3 -38.03 9.07 38.70
CA SER A 3 -37.31 7.89 38.23
C SER A 3 -36.38 8.28 37.08
N MET A 4 -35.07 8.37 37.35
CA MET A 4 -34.07 8.45 36.30
C MET A 4 -34.02 7.11 35.57
N SER A 5 -34.64 7.07 34.39
CA SER A 5 -34.48 6.00 33.41
C SER A 5 -33.00 5.92 33.02
N ARG A 6 -32.28 4.92 33.54
CA ARG A 6 -30.98 4.52 33.01
C ARG A 6 -31.20 4.01 31.58
N HIS A 7 -30.93 4.85 30.59
CA HIS A 7 -30.77 4.41 29.21
C HIS A 7 -29.61 3.41 29.20
N ARG A 8 -29.93 2.11 29.15
CA ARG A 8 -28.96 1.08 28.79
C ARG A 8 -28.64 1.33 27.32
N ILE A 9 -27.47 1.88 27.07
CA ILE A 9 -26.92 1.96 25.72
C ILE A 9 -26.76 0.52 25.25
N ASP A 10 -27.52 0.11 24.24
CA ASP A 10 -27.36 -1.20 23.63
C ASP A 10 -26.07 -1.18 22.81
N VAL A 11 -25.04 -1.86 23.31
CA VAL A 11 -23.74 -2.00 22.64
C VAL A 11 -23.91 -2.60 21.25
N ARG A 12 -24.94 -3.42 21.01
CA ARG A 12 -25.24 -3.96 19.68
C ARG A 12 -25.77 -2.91 18.73
N GLU A 13 -26.54 -1.94 19.23
CA GLU A 13 -27.06 -0.82 18.44
C GLU A 13 -25.93 0.16 18.11
N LEU A 14 -25.03 0.47 19.06
CA LEU A 14 -23.78 1.19 18.81
C LEU A 14 -22.88 0.49 17.78
N MET A 15 -22.71 -0.83 17.91
CA MET A 15 -21.94 -1.64 16.95
C MET A 15 -22.62 -1.71 15.58
N LYS A 16 -23.93 -1.52 15.51
CA LYS A 16 -24.72 -1.47 14.28
C LYS A 16 -24.62 -0.09 13.62
N THR A 17 -24.64 1.00 14.39
CA THR A 17 -24.40 2.37 13.88
C THR A 17 -22.94 2.56 13.45
N MET A 18 -21.99 1.89 14.11
CA MET A 18 -20.59 1.80 13.63
C MET A 18 -20.43 0.94 12.38
N ARG A 19 -21.42 0.09 12.06
CA ARG A 19 -21.51 -0.76 10.86
C ARG A 19 -22.38 -0.17 9.76
N GLU A 20 -22.74 1.11 9.84
CA GLU A 20 -23.34 1.84 8.71
C GLU A 20 -22.25 2.42 7.78
N GLY A 21 -21.07 1.77 7.74
CA GLY A 21 -20.10 2.00 6.69
C GLY A 21 -20.59 1.39 5.39
N VAL A 22 -20.38 2.08 4.27
CA VAL A 22 -20.61 1.53 2.92
C VAL A 22 -19.89 0.18 2.84
N SER A 23 -20.63 -0.91 2.63
CA SER A 23 -20.03 -2.24 2.37
C SER A 23 -19.30 -2.15 1.04
N LEU A 24 -17.98 -2.32 1.07
CA LEU A 24 -17.14 -2.24 -0.11
C LEU A 24 -16.92 -3.63 -0.67
N GLU A 25 -17.24 -3.81 -1.95
CA GLU A 25 -16.97 -5.03 -2.69
C GLU A 25 -15.53 -4.99 -3.26
N PRO A 26 -14.96 -6.13 -3.71
CA PRO A 26 -13.65 -6.18 -4.38
C PRO A 26 -13.44 -5.11 -5.47
N ARG A 27 -14.47 -4.85 -6.29
CA ARG A 27 -14.48 -3.78 -7.30
C ARG A 27 -14.21 -2.40 -6.70
N ASP A 28 -14.86 -2.09 -5.58
CA ASP A 28 -14.75 -0.77 -4.94
C ASP A 28 -13.33 -0.53 -4.42
N TRP A 29 -12.67 -1.56 -3.89
CA TRP A 29 -11.28 -1.47 -3.44
C TRP A 29 -10.31 -1.19 -4.58
N ILE A 30 -10.50 -1.81 -5.76
CA ILE A 30 -9.70 -1.52 -6.96
C ILE A 30 -9.86 -0.05 -7.35
N LEU A 31 -11.11 0.39 -7.43
CA LEU A 31 -11.46 1.76 -7.82
C LEU A 31 -10.89 2.79 -6.83
N LEU A 32 -11.00 2.55 -5.52
CA LEU A 32 -10.49 3.43 -4.48
C LEU A 32 -8.97 3.51 -4.48
N ILE A 33 -8.25 2.39 -4.64
CA ILE A 33 -6.79 2.37 -4.73
C ILE A 33 -6.30 3.10 -5.99
N LEU A 34 -6.93 2.85 -7.14
CA LEU A 34 -6.59 3.58 -8.36
C LEU A 34 -6.94 5.06 -8.22
N TYR A 35 -8.03 5.42 -7.53
CA TYR A 35 -8.39 6.81 -7.28
C TYR A 35 -7.36 7.52 -6.40
N ALA A 36 -6.86 6.86 -5.36
CA ALA A 36 -5.79 7.34 -4.49
C ALA A 36 -4.43 7.46 -5.22
N ALA A 37 -4.21 6.68 -6.27
CA ALA A 37 -2.93 6.66 -6.98
C ALA A 37 -2.64 8.00 -7.68
N PRO A 38 -1.37 8.43 -7.74
CA PRO A 38 -0.97 9.62 -8.50
C PRO A 38 -1.49 9.57 -9.94
N LYS A 39 -2.22 10.63 -10.36
CA LYS A 39 -2.86 10.75 -11.68
C LYS A 39 -3.89 9.64 -11.99
N HIS A 40 -4.35 8.93 -10.97
CA HIS A 40 -5.24 7.78 -11.07
C HIS A 40 -4.67 6.61 -11.88
N VAL A 41 -3.35 6.40 -11.80
CA VAL A 41 -2.62 5.35 -12.55
C VAL A 41 -1.78 4.50 -11.60
N LEU A 42 -1.92 3.18 -11.71
CA LEU A 42 -0.98 2.22 -11.15
C LEU A 42 -0.05 1.65 -12.24
N PRO A 43 1.25 1.43 -11.96
CA PRO A 43 2.20 1.00 -12.98
C PRO A 43 1.93 -0.38 -13.57
N SER A 44 1.30 -1.30 -12.81
CA SER A 44 0.88 -2.61 -13.31
C SER A 44 -0.13 -3.29 -12.39
N GLU A 45 -0.68 -4.41 -12.85
CA GLU A 45 -1.52 -5.31 -12.04
C GLU A 45 -0.81 -5.85 -10.80
N VAL A 46 0.50 -6.06 -10.87
CA VAL A 46 1.28 -6.44 -9.68
C VAL A 46 1.21 -5.35 -8.61
N HIS A 47 1.27 -4.07 -9.03
CA HIS A 47 1.12 -2.94 -8.10
C HIS A 47 -0.28 -2.92 -7.49
N LEU A 48 -1.32 -3.18 -8.27
CA LEU A 48 -2.69 -3.28 -7.75
C LEU A 48 -2.83 -4.40 -6.72
N GLN A 49 -2.41 -5.62 -7.07
CA GLN A 49 -2.45 -6.79 -6.18
C GLN A 49 -1.73 -6.51 -4.86
N LYS A 50 -0.55 -5.85 -4.89
CA LYS A 50 0.18 -5.52 -3.66
C LYS A 50 -0.39 -4.34 -2.91
N ALA A 51 -0.92 -3.33 -3.58
CA ALA A 51 -1.57 -2.20 -2.94
C ALA A 51 -2.77 -2.67 -2.12
N VAL A 52 -3.63 -3.50 -2.72
CA VAL A 52 -4.82 -4.03 -2.04
C VAL A 52 -4.44 -5.04 -0.96
N PHE A 53 -3.42 -5.87 -1.18
CA PHE A 53 -2.89 -6.76 -0.13
C PHE A 53 -2.33 -5.98 1.07
N ILE A 54 -1.59 -4.90 0.85
CA ILE A 54 -1.10 -4.06 1.95
C ILE A 54 -2.27 -3.39 2.66
N ALA A 55 -3.26 -2.87 1.90
CA ALA A 55 -4.47 -2.29 2.48
C ALA A 55 -5.24 -3.29 3.36
N SER A 56 -5.23 -4.59 3.00
CA SER A 56 -5.85 -5.65 3.80
C SER A 56 -5.24 -5.80 5.19
N GLN A 57 -3.98 -5.36 5.39
CA GLN A 57 -3.33 -5.35 6.70
C GLN A 57 -3.87 -4.25 7.63
N TYR A 58 -4.60 -3.27 7.08
CA TYR A 58 -5.17 -2.14 7.83
C TYR A 58 -6.69 -2.18 7.93
N PHE A 59 -7.37 -2.85 6.99
CA PHE A 59 -8.84 -2.86 6.91
C PHE A 59 -9.39 -4.28 7.05
N ASP A 60 -10.08 -4.54 8.16
CA ASP A 60 -10.70 -5.83 8.45
C ASP A 60 -11.78 -6.15 7.42
N GLU A 61 -12.59 -5.16 7.03
CA GLU A 61 -13.65 -5.33 6.03
C GLU A 61 -13.11 -5.71 4.64
N LEU A 62 -11.84 -5.43 4.34
CA LEU A 62 -11.21 -5.83 3.08
C LEU A 62 -10.85 -7.32 3.14
N ARG A 63 -10.33 -7.80 4.28
CA ARG A 63 -10.02 -9.22 4.48
C ARG A 63 -11.26 -10.10 4.50
N ASP A 64 -12.41 -9.54 4.86
CA ASP A 64 -13.69 -10.24 4.84
C ASP A 64 -14.18 -10.53 3.41
N VAL A 65 -13.76 -9.75 2.41
CA VAL A 65 -14.22 -9.86 1.01
C VAL A 65 -13.15 -10.36 0.02
N LEU A 66 -11.86 -10.37 0.42
CA LEU A 66 -10.75 -10.80 -0.42
C LEU A 66 -9.85 -11.80 0.31
N GLU A 67 -9.64 -12.97 -0.31
CA GLU A 67 -8.65 -13.95 0.15
C GLU A 67 -7.32 -13.74 -0.59
N PHE A 68 -6.23 -13.63 0.16
CA PHE A 68 -4.88 -13.57 -0.40
C PHE A 68 -4.12 -14.86 -0.13
N LYS A 69 -3.68 -15.52 -1.21
CA LYS A 69 -2.85 -16.71 -1.16
C LYS A 69 -1.46 -16.50 -1.77
N PRO A 70 -0.45 -17.26 -1.33
CA PRO A 70 0.86 -17.28 -1.98
C PRO A 70 0.76 -17.71 -3.44
N TYR A 71 1.47 -17.00 -4.32
CA TYR A 71 1.51 -17.26 -5.75
C TYR A 71 2.85 -16.85 -6.37
N ARG A 72 2.95 -16.95 -7.71
CA ARG A 72 4.18 -16.76 -8.51
C ARG A 72 4.93 -15.46 -8.24
N MET A 73 4.22 -14.40 -7.87
CA MET A 73 4.77 -13.09 -7.54
C MET A 73 4.34 -12.63 -6.15
N GLY A 74 4.13 -13.56 -5.21
CA GLY A 74 3.69 -13.28 -3.84
C GLY A 74 2.18 -13.29 -3.65
N ALA A 75 1.70 -12.61 -2.60
CA ALA A 75 0.28 -12.53 -2.26
C ALA A 75 -0.62 -12.16 -3.46
N TRP A 76 -1.65 -12.97 -3.68
CA TRP A 76 -2.52 -12.88 -4.85
C TRP A 76 -3.97 -13.18 -4.45
N SER A 77 -4.91 -12.39 -4.97
CA SER A 77 -6.34 -12.67 -4.90
C SER A 77 -6.89 -12.88 -6.30
N ASP A 78 -7.61 -14.00 -6.48
CA ASP A 78 -8.31 -14.29 -7.73
C ASP A 78 -9.59 -13.45 -7.84
N GLU A 79 -10.27 -13.18 -6.71
CA GLU A 79 -11.45 -12.32 -6.64
C GLU A 79 -11.13 -10.89 -7.09
N LEU A 80 -9.94 -10.38 -6.71
CA LEU A 80 -9.45 -9.09 -7.17
C LEU A 80 -9.17 -9.10 -8.68
N LYS A 81 -8.61 -10.20 -9.19
CA LYS A 81 -8.30 -10.36 -10.61
C LYS A 81 -9.59 -10.40 -11.44
N ASP A 82 -10.57 -11.20 -11.03
CA ASP A 82 -11.87 -11.31 -11.68
C ASP A 82 -12.60 -9.96 -11.70
N SER A 83 -12.53 -9.22 -10.57
CA SER A 83 -13.10 -7.88 -10.48
C SER A 83 -12.41 -6.85 -11.38
N LEU A 84 -11.09 -6.96 -11.53
CA LEU A 84 -10.34 -6.12 -12.48
C LEU A 84 -10.75 -6.43 -13.93
N GLU A 85 -10.89 -7.70 -14.30
CA GLU A 85 -11.32 -8.12 -15.64
C GLU A 85 -12.71 -7.55 -15.99
N VAL A 86 -13.64 -7.51 -15.01
CA VAL A 86 -14.95 -6.85 -15.18
C VAL A 86 -14.82 -5.34 -15.36
N LEU A 87 -13.96 -4.69 -14.57
CA LEU A 87 -13.70 -3.24 -14.68
C LEU A 87 -13.08 -2.87 -16.04
N GLU A 88 -12.19 -3.71 -16.56
CA GLU A 88 -11.61 -3.56 -17.91
C GLU A 88 -12.69 -3.74 -18.99
N ALA A 89 -13.53 -4.77 -18.88
CA ALA A 89 -14.62 -5.02 -19.83
C ALA A 89 -15.68 -3.90 -19.85
N SER A 90 -15.87 -3.22 -18.73
CA SER A 90 -16.81 -2.09 -18.59
C SER A 90 -16.23 -0.72 -18.94
N GLU A 91 -14.95 -0.67 -19.35
CA GLU A 91 -14.19 0.55 -19.65
C GLU A 91 -14.10 1.54 -18.47
N ASP A 92 -14.24 1.06 -17.24
CA ASP A 92 -14.00 1.87 -16.04
C ASP A 92 -12.50 1.94 -15.72
N VAL A 93 -11.76 0.87 -16.03
CA VAL A 93 -10.30 0.81 -15.96
C VAL A 93 -9.75 0.48 -17.35
N VAL A 94 -8.72 1.19 -17.77
CA VAL A 94 -8.01 0.92 -19.04
C VAL A 94 -6.57 0.53 -18.77
N LYS A 95 -6.10 -0.44 -19.55
CA LYS A 95 -4.71 -0.92 -19.52
C LYS A 95 -3.99 -0.43 -20.76
N ASN A 96 -2.83 0.22 -20.60
CA ASN A 96 -2.02 0.66 -21.74
C ASN A 96 -1.03 -0.44 -22.20
N ASP A 97 -0.28 -0.16 -23.27
CA ASP A 97 0.66 -1.12 -23.89
C ASP A 97 1.77 -1.61 -22.95
N VAL A 98 2.12 -0.81 -21.93
CA VAL A 98 3.13 -1.19 -20.92
C VAL A 98 2.51 -1.87 -19.69
N GLY A 99 1.19 -2.10 -19.71
CA GLY A 99 0.45 -2.80 -18.67
C GLY A 99 0.00 -1.93 -17.49
N ALA A 100 0.14 -0.61 -17.57
CA ALA A 100 -0.31 0.31 -16.53
C ALA A 100 -1.83 0.43 -16.52
N LEU A 101 -2.41 0.45 -15.33
CA LEU A 101 -3.85 0.49 -15.08
C LEU A 101 -4.26 1.92 -14.75
N LYS A 102 -5.27 2.45 -15.44
CA LYS A 102 -5.74 3.83 -15.26
C LYS A 102 -7.26 3.89 -15.17
N LEU A 103 -7.78 4.70 -14.25
CA LEU A 103 -9.22 5.05 -14.27
C LEU A 103 -9.56 5.93 -15.47
N THR A 104 -10.68 5.64 -16.13
CA THR A 104 -11.24 6.55 -17.12
C THR A 104 -11.85 7.78 -16.45
N GLU A 105 -12.02 8.87 -17.19
CA GLU A 105 -12.63 10.10 -16.65
C GLU A 105 -14.04 9.85 -16.10
N LYS A 106 -14.81 9.00 -16.79
CA LYS A 106 -16.12 8.50 -16.34
C LYS A 106 -16.00 7.82 -14.96
N ALA A 107 -15.08 6.89 -14.80
CA ALA A 107 -14.89 6.17 -13.55
C ALA A 107 -14.40 7.11 -12.42
N VAL A 108 -13.49 8.05 -12.70
CA VAL A 108 -13.04 9.06 -11.71
C VAL A 108 -14.23 9.85 -11.14
N LEU A 109 -15.17 10.27 -12.00
CA LEU A 109 -16.37 10.99 -11.55
C LEU A 109 -17.28 10.12 -10.69
N GLN A 110 -17.43 8.84 -11.02
CA GLN A 110 -18.25 7.89 -10.26
C GLN A 110 -17.65 7.62 -8.87
N VAL A 111 -16.34 7.37 -8.83
CA VAL A 111 -15.61 7.00 -7.60
C VAL A 111 -15.48 8.17 -6.64
N LYS A 112 -15.48 9.42 -7.12
CA LYS A 112 -15.35 10.61 -6.29
C LYS A 112 -16.33 10.64 -5.11
N SER A 113 -17.60 10.31 -5.36
CA SER A 113 -18.63 10.30 -4.32
C SER A 113 -18.37 9.24 -3.25
N LEU A 114 -17.93 8.04 -3.68
CA LEU A 114 -17.54 6.96 -2.77
C LEU A 114 -16.31 7.38 -1.95
N TRP A 115 -15.30 7.96 -2.59
CA TRP A 115 -14.10 8.48 -1.92
C TRP A 115 -14.45 9.51 -0.85
N GLU A 116 -15.26 10.51 -1.19
CA GLU A 116 -15.68 11.58 -0.26
C GLU A 116 -16.52 11.06 0.92
N SER A 117 -17.20 9.92 0.76
CA SER A 117 -17.95 9.26 1.84
C SER A 117 -17.05 8.54 2.85
N LEU A 118 -15.79 8.25 2.51
CA LEU A 118 -14.88 7.53 3.40
C LEU A 118 -14.34 8.44 4.53
N PRO A 119 -14.14 7.89 5.74
CA PRO A 119 -13.43 8.58 6.81
C PRO A 119 -12.09 9.13 6.33
N GLU A 120 -11.72 10.32 6.78
CA GLU A 120 -10.46 10.99 6.40
C GLU A 120 -9.24 10.10 6.67
N GLU A 121 -9.22 9.41 7.81
CA GLU A 121 -8.15 8.47 8.17
C GLU A 121 -8.00 7.34 7.13
N LYS A 122 -9.12 6.76 6.68
CA LYS A 122 -9.13 5.69 5.68
C LYS A 122 -8.62 6.20 4.33
N ARG A 123 -9.03 7.40 3.91
CA ARG A 123 -8.50 8.06 2.70
C ARG A 123 -6.99 8.29 2.79
N ARG A 124 -6.51 8.81 3.93
CA ARG A 124 -5.08 9.05 4.16
C ARG A 124 -4.26 7.77 4.08
N ILE A 125 -4.75 6.66 4.63
CA ILE A 125 -4.08 5.35 4.53
C ILE A 125 -4.02 4.89 3.08
N LEU A 126 -5.12 4.98 2.33
CA LEU A 126 -5.16 4.61 0.92
C LEU A 126 -4.22 5.47 0.06
N ASP A 127 -4.19 6.79 0.27
CA ASP A 127 -3.28 7.73 -0.41
C ASP A 127 -1.81 7.38 -0.13
N ASN A 128 -1.47 7.08 1.12
CA ASN A 128 -0.12 6.69 1.51
C ASN A 128 0.29 5.37 0.84
N ILE A 129 -0.61 4.36 0.84
CA ILE A 129 -0.35 3.08 0.20
C ILE A 129 -0.16 3.27 -1.31
N ALA A 130 -1.07 3.97 -1.98
CA ALA A 130 -1.02 4.14 -3.43
C ALA A 130 0.23 4.94 -3.85
N SER A 131 0.57 6.00 -3.13
CA SER A 131 1.78 6.79 -3.37
C SER A 131 3.06 5.97 -3.17
N PHE A 132 3.13 5.20 -2.08
CA PHE A 132 4.25 4.31 -1.78
C PHE A 132 4.42 3.25 -2.88
N ILE A 133 3.34 2.56 -3.24
CA ILE A 133 3.35 1.51 -4.27
C ILE A 133 3.80 2.08 -5.62
N CYS A 134 3.25 3.23 -6.06
CA CYS A 134 3.59 3.81 -7.36
C CYS A 134 5.04 4.25 -7.50
N ALA A 135 5.74 4.51 -6.40
CA ALA A 135 7.14 4.93 -6.41
C ALA A 135 8.12 3.73 -6.53
N LEU A 136 7.64 2.52 -6.30
CA LEU A 136 8.42 1.29 -6.40
C LEU A 136 8.38 0.72 -7.81
N SER A 137 9.49 0.13 -8.23
CA SER A 137 9.50 -0.83 -9.34
C SER A 137 8.94 -2.18 -8.88
N VAL A 138 8.59 -3.06 -9.82
CA VAL A 138 8.12 -4.41 -9.51
C VAL A 138 9.11 -5.17 -8.62
N ASP A 139 10.41 -5.16 -8.94
CA ASP A 139 11.42 -5.87 -8.16
C ASP A 139 11.51 -5.33 -6.71
N GLU A 140 11.46 -4.00 -6.54
CA GLU A 140 11.48 -3.35 -5.22
C GLU A 140 10.21 -3.65 -4.41
N LEU A 141 9.04 -3.55 -5.04
CA LEU A 141 7.76 -3.84 -4.43
C LEU A 141 7.68 -5.30 -3.95
N LEU A 142 8.13 -6.23 -4.79
CA LEU A 142 8.12 -7.64 -4.45
C LEU A 142 9.06 -7.94 -3.29
N ILE A 143 10.32 -7.48 -3.33
CA ILE A 143 11.25 -7.75 -2.22
C ILE A 143 10.77 -7.12 -0.90
N TYR A 144 10.18 -5.92 -0.95
CA TYR A 144 9.55 -5.29 0.20
C TYR A 144 8.42 -6.17 0.75
N THR A 145 7.52 -6.64 -0.12
CA THR A 145 6.39 -7.48 0.28
C THR A 145 6.86 -8.76 0.96
N TYR A 146 7.83 -9.46 0.37
CA TYR A 146 8.38 -10.70 0.93
C TYR A 146 9.04 -10.49 2.30
N VAL A 147 9.84 -9.44 2.45
CA VAL A 147 10.58 -9.20 3.70
C VAL A 147 9.67 -8.71 4.83
N VAL A 148 8.60 -7.96 4.51
CA VAL A 148 7.72 -7.38 5.52
C VAL A 148 6.55 -8.28 5.85
N TYR A 149 5.95 -8.96 4.87
CA TYR A 149 4.71 -9.71 5.01
C TYR A 149 4.82 -11.20 4.64
N GLY A 150 5.93 -11.64 4.03
CA GLY A 150 6.10 -13.03 3.55
C GLY A 150 5.47 -13.28 2.17
N TYR A 151 4.86 -14.45 1.99
CA TYR A 151 4.22 -14.93 0.75
C TYR A 151 5.20 -15.37 -0.37
N GLU A 152 6.46 -15.63 -0.05
CA GLU A 152 7.49 -16.03 -1.01
C GLU A 152 7.47 -17.52 -1.41
N GLU A 153 6.73 -18.38 -0.69
CA GLU A 153 6.83 -19.85 -0.78
C GLU A 153 6.50 -20.44 -2.15
N LYS A 154 5.73 -19.73 -2.96
CA LYS A 154 5.39 -20.10 -4.35
C LYS A 154 5.95 -19.11 -5.38
N SER A 155 6.88 -18.26 -4.96
CA SER A 155 7.43 -17.21 -5.81
C SER A 155 8.46 -17.77 -6.81
N ASP A 156 8.30 -17.42 -8.08
CA ASP A 156 9.27 -17.78 -9.13
C ASP A 156 10.49 -16.84 -9.13
N VAL A 157 10.42 -15.73 -8.40
CA VAL A 157 11.37 -14.61 -8.51
C VAL A 157 12.11 -14.30 -7.21
N PHE A 158 11.68 -14.87 -6.08
CA PHE A 158 12.22 -14.54 -4.75
C PHE A 158 13.75 -14.71 -4.67
N GLU A 159 14.27 -15.88 -5.07
CA GLU A 159 15.71 -16.17 -5.06
C GLU A 159 16.53 -15.21 -5.93
N LYS A 160 15.96 -14.78 -7.07
CA LYS A 160 16.59 -13.77 -7.94
C LYS A 160 16.62 -12.40 -7.28
N LEU A 161 15.56 -12.03 -6.56
CA LEU A 161 15.47 -10.75 -5.87
C LEU A 161 16.36 -10.70 -4.63
N LEU A 162 16.51 -11.80 -3.89
CA LEU A 162 17.43 -11.89 -2.76
C LEU A 162 18.88 -11.55 -3.16
N LYS A 163 19.32 -12.01 -4.34
CA LYS A 163 20.66 -11.67 -4.87
C LYS A 163 20.85 -10.17 -5.15
N LYS A 164 19.76 -9.42 -5.32
CA LYS A 164 19.76 -7.98 -5.59
C LYS A 164 19.25 -7.14 -4.42
N ARG A 165 18.86 -7.76 -3.31
CA ARG A 165 18.11 -7.10 -2.22
C ARG A 165 18.83 -5.88 -1.64
N PHE A 166 20.17 -5.90 -1.62
CA PHE A 166 20.98 -4.77 -1.17
C PHE A 166 20.86 -3.56 -2.12
N SER A 167 20.99 -3.76 -3.45
CA SER A 167 20.80 -2.69 -4.43
C SER A 167 19.35 -2.18 -4.48
N LEU A 168 18.38 -3.07 -4.30
CA LEU A 168 16.96 -2.69 -4.25
C LEU A 168 16.67 -1.84 -3.00
N ALA A 169 17.21 -2.22 -1.85
CA ALA A 169 17.09 -1.44 -0.61
C ALA A 169 17.69 -0.03 -0.73
N ILE A 170 18.87 0.09 -1.36
CA ILE A 170 19.49 1.39 -1.64
C ILE A 170 18.60 2.23 -2.55
N SER A 171 18.13 1.67 -3.66
CA SER A 171 17.26 2.39 -4.60
C SER A 171 15.99 2.93 -3.92
N MET A 172 15.34 2.12 -3.09
CA MET A 172 14.18 2.58 -2.30
C MET A 172 14.54 3.66 -1.27
N LEU A 173 15.69 3.55 -0.61
CA LEU A 173 16.16 4.58 0.32
C LEU A 173 16.46 5.90 -0.39
N GLU A 174 17.16 5.87 -1.53
CA GLU A 174 17.51 7.07 -2.31
C GLU A 174 16.28 7.75 -2.91
N LYS A 175 15.23 6.98 -3.23
CA LYS A 175 13.90 7.51 -3.58
C LYS A 175 13.15 8.16 -2.41
N GLY A 176 13.62 7.97 -1.18
CA GLY A 176 12.97 8.48 0.03
C GLY A 176 11.67 7.77 0.40
N VAL A 177 11.41 6.59 -0.17
CA VAL A 177 10.14 5.86 0.03
C VAL A 177 10.17 4.93 1.23
N ILE A 178 11.35 4.61 1.75
CA ILE A 178 11.55 3.83 2.98
C ILE A 178 12.60 4.48 3.87
N SER A 179 12.48 4.25 5.19
CA SER A 179 13.48 4.67 6.16
C SER A 179 14.78 3.86 6.03
N VAL A 180 15.87 4.37 6.60
CA VAL A 180 17.16 3.66 6.63
C VAL A 180 17.06 2.30 7.35
N GLU A 181 16.18 2.21 8.37
CA GLU A 181 15.95 1.00 9.13
C GLU A 181 15.22 -0.05 8.28
N LEU A 182 14.17 0.35 7.58
CA LEU A 182 13.46 -0.53 6.67
C LEU A 182 14.34 -0.95 5.48
N ALA A 183 15.19 -0.04 4.97
CA ALA A 183 16.18 -0.37 3.95
C ALA A 183 17.19 -1.43 4.46
N ALA A 184 17.69 -1.30 5.68
CA ALA A 184 18.56 -2.30 6.30
C ALA A 184 17.85 -3.66 6.42
N LYS A 185 16.57 -3.67 6.82
CA LYS A 185 15.74 -4.88 6.88
C LYS A 185 15.60 -5.53 5.50
N VAL A 186 15.28 -4.78 4.45
CA VAL A 186 15.19 -5.30 3.07
C VAL A 186 16.54 -5.81 2.57
N ALA A 187 17.62 -5.12 2.90
CA ALA A 187 18.98 -5.57 2.60
C ALA A 187 19.37 -6.84 3.38
N GLY A 188 18.58 -7.21 4.40
CA GLY A 188 18.82 -8.29 5.35
C GLY A 188 20.16 -8.15 6.06
N LEU A 189 20.46 -6.92 6.48
CA LEU A 189 21.66 -6.57 7.25
C LEU A 189 21.23 -5.91 8.58
N PRO A 190 22.00 -6.09 9.66
CA PRO A 190 21.87 -5.23 10.83
C PRO A 190 22.03 -3.76 10.45
N LEU A 191 21.26 -2.87 11.07
CA LEU A 191 21.27 -1.43 10.77
C LEU A 191 22.68 -0.83 10.74
N THR A 192 23.52 -1.15 11.73
CA THR A 192 24.91 -0.66 11.82
C THR A 192 25.77 -1.12 10.64
N ALA A 193 25.61 -2.37 10.21
CA ALA A 193 26.32 -2.92 9.06
C ALA A 193 25.85 -2.26 7.75
N PHE A 194 24.54 -2.06 7.59
CA PHE A 194 23.97 -1.38 6.44
C PHE A 194 24.47 0.07 6.32
N VAL A 195 24.43 0.84 7.41
CA VAL A 195 24.97 2.22 7.45
C VAL A 195 26.48 2.22 7.14
N GLY A 196 27.22 1.23 7.61
CA GLY A 196 28.64 1.06 7.26
C GLY A 196 28.88 0.82 5.77
N GLU A 197 28.01 0.05 5.09
CA GLU A 197 28.06 -0.14 3.64
C GLU A 197 27.70 1.15 2.88
N LEU A 198 26.66 1.88 3.32
CA LEU A 198 26.28 3.16 2.70
C LEU A 198 27.45 4.15 2.73
N LYS A 199 28.10 4.30 3.88
CA LYS A 199 29.28 5.17 4.05
C LYS A 199 30.42 4.76 3.11
N ARG A 200 30.70 3.46 3.00
CA ARG A 200 31.74 2.94 2.06
C ARG A 200 31.42 3.24 0.61
N LYS A 201 30.13 3.30 0.25
CA LYS A 201 29.65 3.64 -1.10
C LYS A 201 29.45 5.15 -1.32
N GLY A 202 29.71 5.99 -0.31
CA GLY A 202 29.49 7.43 -0.40
C GLY A 202 28.01 7.85 -0.38
N ILE A 203 27.11 6.96 0.00
CA ILE A 203 25.66 7.22 0.07
C ILE A 203 25.34 7.78 1.45
N LYS A 204 24.63 8.90 1.50
CA LYS A 204 24.22 9.52 2.76
C LYS A 204 23.05 8.73 3.36
N PRO A 205 23.16 8.22 4.61
CA PRO A 205 22.09 7.44 5.24
C PRO A 205 20.84 8.25 5.60
N TYR A 206 20.94 9.57 5.58
CA TYR A 206 19.87 10.50 5.93
C TYR A 206 19.65 11.45 4.75
N VAL A 207 18.43 11.47 4.23
CA VAL A 207 17.94 12.64 3.51
C VAL A 207 17.69 13.67 4.60
N ALA A 208 18.50 14.72 4.66
CA ALA A 208 18.30 15.78 5.64
C ALA A 208 16.92 16.40 5.40
N GLU A 209 15.99 16.24 6.34
CA GLU A 209 14.79 17.05 6.33
C GLU A 209 15.17 18.47 6.75
N VAL A 210 14.46 19.48 6.27
CA VAL A 210 14.78 20.90 6.52
C VAL A 210 14.90 21.21 8.03
N GLN A 211 14.27 20.40 8.89
CA GLN A 211 14.34 20.49 10.35
C GLN A 211 15.68 20.03 10.96
N ASP A 212 16.46 19.19 10.27
CA ASP A 212 17.76 18.68 10.77
C ASP A 212 18.87 19.75 10.75
N VAL A 213 18.68 20.82 9.96
CA VAL A 213 19.64 21.94 9.86
C VAL A 213 19.59 22.83 11.10
N GLU A 214 18.44 22.91 11.78
CA GLU A 214 18.26 23.76 12.97
C GLU A 214 18.96 23.17 14.22
N CYS A 215 19.01 21.84 14.34
CA CYS A 215 19.74 21.18 15.44
C CYS A 215 21.26 21.26 15.27
N ALA A 216 21.77 21.30 14.04
CA ALA A 216 23.21 21.44 13.79
C ALA A 216 23.73 22.88 13.97
N GLY A 217 22.84 23.88 13.86
CA GLY A 217 23.16 25.30 14.09
C GLY A 217 23.14 25.73 15.57
N ALA A 218 22.44 24.98 16.43
CA ALA A 218 22.29 25.31 17.86
C ALA A 218 23.43 24.78 18.77
N MET A 219 24.46 24.16 18.19
CA MET A 219 25.67 23.69 18.90
C MET A 219 26.93 24.54 18.57
N ARG A 220 26.76 25.81 18.18
CA ARG A 220 27.84 26.78 18.10
C ARG A 220 27.76 27.82 19.21
#